data_AF-A0A9E1ASE4-F1
#
_entry.id   AF-A0A9E1ASE4-F1
#
_cell.length_a   1.000
_cell.length_b   1.000
_cell.length_c   1.000
_cell.angle_alpha   90.00
_cell.angle_beta   90.00
_cell.angle_gamma   90.00
#
_symmetry.space_group_name_H-M   'P 1'
#
loop_
_entity.id
_entity.type
_entity.pdbx_description
1 polymer ?
#
loop_
_entity_poly.entity_id
_entity_poly.type
_entity_poly.pdbx_seq_one_letter_code
_entity_poly.pdbx_strand_id
1 'polypeptide(L)'
;MKFRKGIALLLSVFMITSVIGIHVSASEGTDVAKIGTNIYPSLTEAINNAQDGDTITLLNDCSFGWNSAYQFEKSLTFTGNYTMTTNTYGFYIKPGKTIKLDGSKLNMVNISYSHNGDGQVNWTSIIMGSESKLILDNEAKLSIEGGNAEAAIQGISTCGNAEITLDNKSKINIKDCGEDAFERVSNDLNTKDKINVLNHSEIEVDHCRGAFINTFDITITESIVNVHDCTGNASNGSNFYITDSTVSFINSGAHGISASEFIVDNSTVTSNKNGANGITVSGKMEIKNKSKVEVSENKCGISSKWTHPGALVVKSGGTIDKTCDVRIIYNQGSGISVLDGTLTMDAGVVSKNVAEKLTIGGGVYNKGTFIMNSGVSIYDNDASVAGDDLYNEAEATFTLQDTDTMNVTDPQTSVDITGWFYDGKKNAENTPRWNVTEKPYYYEESSELAGVSQLTALKAAHPLEKYTVTVNYLDKSTNEKVAKSYTFTNYKGEQYDVTAYDKIKVEKYSYNSTTGDKLSDVFDKDKVINVWYSAVVDIDDPDVPLVNPDNDGNNNNNDIAVETGDRTNTAFYLLLLALSCTVMISLLSVKRNMHAK
;
A
#
# COMPACT_ATOMS: atom_id res chain seq x y z
N MET A 1 -17.25 -46.18 -28.91
CA MET A 1 -18.72 -46.32 -29.10
C MET A 1 -19.35 -44.93 -29.22
N LYS A 2 -20.67 -44.77 -29.41
CA LYS A 2 -21.28 -43.54 -30.00
C LYS A 2 -21.48 -42.34 -29.02
N PHE A 3 -21.16 -41.13 -29.52
CA PHE A 3 -21.84 -39.83 -29.39
C PHE A 3 -22.22 -39.19 -28.03
N ARG A 4 -21.65 -37.99 -27.76
CA ARG A 4 -22.31 -36.64 -27.63
C ARG A 4 -21.23 -35.65 -27.11
N LYS A 5 -20.67 -34.70 -27.88
CA LYS A 5 -21.18 -33.40 -28.42
C LYS A 5 -21.71 -32.41 -27.36
N GLY A 6 -21.00 -31.29 -27.16
CA GLY A 6 -21.50 -30.05 -26.54
C GLY A 6 -20.43 -29.06 -26.05
N ILE A 7 -20.19 -27.97 -26.83
CA ILE A 7 -19.97 -26.53 -26.43
C ILE A 7 -19.09 -26.23 -25.19
N ALA A 8 -18.10 -25.32 -25.16
CA ALA A 8 -17.32 -24.48 -26.10
C ALA A 8 -16.03 -24.03 -25.32
N LEU A 9 -14.87 -23.67 -25.86
CA LEU A 9 -14.42 -22.94 -27.06
C LEU A 9 -14.53 -21.40 -26.99
N LEU A 10 -13.47 -20.75 -26.50
CA LEU A 10 -13.10 -19.34 -26.73
C LEU A 10 -11.57 -19.20 -26.48
N LEU A 11 -10.96 -18.11 -26.96
CA LEU A 11 -9.51 -17.79 -26.88
C LEU A 11 -8.53 -18.66 -27.72
N SER A 12 -8.58 -18.54 -29.06
CA SER A 12 -7.43 -18.84 -29.96
C SER A 12 -7.61 -18.36 -31.42
N VAL A 13 -7.95 -17.08 -31.62
CA VAL A 13 -7.91 -16.36 -32.91
C VAL A 13 -7.51 -14.91 -32.57
N PHE A 14 -6.55 -14.22 -33.20
CA PHE A 14 -5.97 -14.36 -34.55
C PHE A 14 -4.44 -14.51 -34.55
N MET A 15 -3.94 -15.45 -35.37
CA MET A 15 -2.68 -15.32 -36.11
C MET A 15 -2.85 -16.05 -37.45
N ILE A 16 -2.03 -15.69 -38.44
CA ILE A 16 -2.06 -16.20 -39.83
C ILE A 16 -3.31 -15.78 -40.64
N THR A 17 -3.16 -14.75 -41.49
CA THR A 17 -3.28 -14.85 -42.97
C THR A 17 -3.06 -13.50 -43.65
N SER A 18 -1.94 -13.32 -44.38
CA SER A 18 -1.90 -12.55 -45.66
C SER A 18 -0.50 -12.53 -46.31
N VAL A 19 0.11 -13.69 -46.58
CA VAL A 19 1.18 -13.74 -47.61
C VAL A 19 0.51 -14.04 -48.95
N ILE A 20 0.02 -12.99 -49.60
CA ILE A 20 -0.42 -13.02 -51.00
C ILE A 20 0.56 -12.16 -51.78
N GLY A 21 1.19 -12.73 -52.80
CA GLY A 21 2.08 -12.01 -53.69
C GLY A 21 1.31 -11.03 -54.56
N ILE A 22 1.08 -9.82 -54.06
CA ILE A 22 0.59 -8.71 -54.87
C ILE A 22 1.70 -8.31 -55.82
N HIS A 23 1.50 -8.52 -57.12
CA HIS A 23 2.27 -7.81 -58.13
C HIS A 23 1.98 -6.32 -57.98
N VAL A 24 2.92 -5.59 -57.38
CA VAL A 24 2.85 -4.12 -57.31
C VAL A 24 3.04 -3.56 -58.73
N SER A 25 1.95 -3.41 -59.45
CA SER A 25 1.85 -2.36 -60.46
C SER A 25 2.06 -1.04 -59.73
N ALA A 26 3.14 -0.33 -60.02
CA ALA A 26 3.38 0.99 -59.46
C ALA A 26 2.28 1.93 -59.94
N SER A 27 1.29 2.21 -59.07
CA SER A 27 0.41 3.35 -59.23
C SER A 27 1.25 4.62 -59.19
N GLU A 28 0.91 5.60 -60.03
CA GLU A 28 1.54 6.91 -60.01
C GLU A 28 1.52 7.47 -58.58
N GLY A 29 2.69 7.77 -58.04
CA GLY A 29 2.88 7.99 -56.60
C GLY A 29 2.12 9.23 -56.12
N THR A 30 1.11 9.04 -55.28
CA THR A 30 0.40 10.13 -54.63
C THR A 30 1.35 10.92 -53.73
N ASP A 31 1.41 12.24 -53.91
CA ASP A 31 2.22 13.10 -53.05
C ASP A 31 1.91 12.90 -51.57
N VAL A 32 2.98 12.78 -50.77
CA VAL A 32 2.89 12.48 -49.34
C VAL A 32 3.14 13.70 -48.46
N ALA A 33 3.77 14.74 -49.02
CA ALA A 33 4.15 15.95 -48.30
C ALA A 33 4.11 17.18 -49.22
N LYS A 34 4.01 18.37 -48.61
CA LYS A 34 4.20 19.65 -49.30
C LYS A 34 4.88 20.70 -48.41
N ILE A 35 5.51 21.67 -49.04
CA ILE A 35 6.06 22.89 -48.41
C ILE A 35 5.52 24.09 -49.19
N GLY A 36 4.67 24.88 -48.54
CA GLY A 36 3.89 25.94 -49.21
C GLY A 36 3.00 25.36 -50.33
N THR A 37 3.37 25.66 -51.58
CA THR A 37 2.72 25.15 -52.80
C THR A 37 3.46 23.98 -53.47
N ASN A 38 4.69 23.67 -53.05
CA ASN A 38 5.49 22.60 -53.65
C ASN A 38 5.09 21.25 -53.05
N ILE A 39 4.72 20.30 -53.89
CA ILE A 39 4.33 18.94 -53.53
C ILE A 39 5.51 17.97 -53.74
N TYR A 40 5.57 16.90 -52.94
CA TYR A 40 6.66 15.92 -52.97
C TYR A 40 6.13 14.47 -52.90
N PRO A 41 6.62 13.57 -53.77
CA PRO A 41 6.25 12.15 -53.78
C PRO A 41 6.93 11.34 -52.65
N SER A 42 7.88 11.92 -51.90
CA SER A 42 8.48 11.28 -50.73
C SER A 42 8.81 12.25 -49.60
N LEU A 43 8.77 11.75 -48.36
CA LEU A 43 9.06 12.53 -47.16
C LEU A 43 10.53 12.99 -47.10
N THR A 44 11.47 12.12 -47.48
CA THR A 44 12.91 12.47 -47.54
C THR A 44 13.19 13.54 -48.58
N GLU A 45 12.49 13.56 -49.71
CA GLU A 45 12.64 14.64 -50.70
C GLU A 45 12.14 15.98 -50.16
N ALA A 46 11.00 16.00 -49.44
CA ALA A 46 10.52 17.19 -48.75
C ALA A 46 11.54 17.70 -47.72
N ILE A 47 12.05 16.82 -46.83
CA ILE A 47 13.05 17.17 -45.79
C ILE A 47 14.35 17.72 -46.42
N ASN A 48 14.79 17.14 -47.54
CA ASN A 48 16.00 17.59 -48.23
C ASN A 48 15.81 18.99 -48.86
N ASN A 49 14.65 19.26 -49.46
CA ASN A 49 14.33 20.57 -50.07
C ASN A 49 13.94 21.65 -49.06
N ALA A 50 13.44 21.28 -47.87
CA ALA A 50 13.05 22.20 -46.81
C ALA A 50 14.19 23.15 -46.38
N GLN A 51 13.85 24.35 -45.95
CA GLN A 51 14.76 25.30 -45.34
C GLN A 51 14.74 25.19 -43.80
N ASP A 52 15.64 25.91 -43.13
CA ASP A 52 15.70 25.94 -41.67
C ASP A 52 14.49 26.73 -41.12
N GLY A 53 13.61 26.04 -40.38
CA GLY A 53 12.33 26.58 -39.88
C GLY A 53 11.10 26.23 -40.73
N ASP A 54 11.24 25.49 -41.83
CA ASP A 54 10.10 25.16 -42.71
C ASP A 54 9.06 24.25 -42.04
N THR A 55 7.81 24.39 -42.51
CA THR A 55 6.70 23.50 -42.17
C THR A 55 6.39 22.55 -43.32
N ILE A 56 6.60 21.26 -43.09
CA ILE A 56 6.25 20.16 -43.99
C ILE A 56 4.83 19.70 -43.63
N THR A 57 3.86 19.97 -44.52
CA THR A 57 2.49 19.47 -44.37
C THR A 57 2.39 18.09 -45.01
N LEU A 58 2.12 17.07 -44.22
CA LEU A 58 1.79 15.72 -44.67
C LEU A 58 0.44 15.71 -45.39
N LEU A 59 0.36 14.94 -46.46
CA LEU A 59 -0.83 14.78 -47.32
C LEU A 59 -1.40 13.35 -47.26
N ASN A 60 -0.58 12.39 -46.85
CA ASN A 60 -0.91 10.97 -46.68
C ASN A 60 -0.01 10.38 -45.58
N ASP A 61 -0.38 9.20 -45.05
CA ASP A 61 0.56 8.39 -44.25
C ASP A 61 1.76 7.99 -45.13
N CYS A 62 2.97 8.01 -44.56
CA CYS A 62 4.20 7.81 -45.32
C CYS A 62 5.33 7.23 -44.48
N SER A 63 6.45 6.90 -45.13
CA SER A 63 7.69 6.51 -44.46
C SER A 63 8.84 7.44 -44.84
N PHE A 64 9.85 7.50 -43.99
CA PHE A 64 11.06 8.29 -44.27
C PHE A 64 11.88 7.69 -45.43
N GLY A 65 11.88 6.36 -45.58
CA GLY A 65 12.60 5.66 -46.66
C GLY A 65 14.13 5.73 -46.54
N TRP A 66 14.66 5.98 -45.35
CA TRP A 66 16.10 6.07 -45.10
C TRP A 66 16.82 4.72 -45.24
N ASN A 67 18.06 4.78 -45.71
CA ASN A 67 19.00 3.66 -45.86
C ASN A 67 20.26 3.79 -44.98
N SER A 68 20.26 4.79 -44.10
CA SER A 68 21.23 5.03 -43.03
C SER A 68 20.53 5.83 -41.93
N ALA A 69 21.10 5.91 -40.72
CA ALA A 69 20.60 6.84 -39.72
C ALA A 69 20.67 8.30 -40.22
N TYR A 70 19.69 9.13 -39.83
CA TYR A 70 19.56 10.50 -40.34
C TYR A 70 20.03 11.56 -39.32
N GLN A 71 20.38 12.74 -39.83
CA GLN A 71 20.75 13.90 -39.02
C GLN A 71 19.96 15.14 -39.46
N PHE A 72 19.11 15.63 -38.57
CA PHE A 72 18.39 16.88 -38.77
C PHE A 72 19.33 18.08 -38.58
N GLU A 73 19.96 18.49 -39.68
CA GLU A 73 20.72 19.74 -39.84
C GLU A 73 19.85 21.01 -39.70
N LYS A 74 18.52 20.86 -39.79
CA LYS A 74 17.53 21.93 -39.89
C LYS A 74 16.48 21.77 -38.79
N SER A 75 15.97 22.88 -38.27
CA SER A 75 14.72 22.88 -37.50
C SER A 75 13.54 22.71 -38.46
N LEU A 76 12.58 21.84 -38.15
CA LEU A 76 11.46 21.51 -39.04
C LEU A 76 10.18 21.27 -38.23
N THR A 77 9.03 21.67 -38.78
CA THR A 77 7.70 21.32 -38.27
C THR A 77 7.01 20.35 -39.22
N PHE A 78 6.54 19.22 -38.72
CA PHE A 78 5.72 18.26 -39.46
C PHE A 78 4.26 18.40 -39.01
N THR A 79 3.36 18.70 -39.94
CA THR A 79 1.92 18.90 -39.63
C THR A 79 1.01 18.15 -40.60
N GLY A 80 -0.30 18.15 -40.33
CA GLY A 80 -1.29 17.28 -40.96
C GLY A 80 -1.44 15.97 -40.18
N ASN A 81 -2.68 15.49 -40.03
CA ASN A 81 -3.07 14.40 -39.13
C ASN A 81 -2.71 12.99 -39.66
N TYR A 82 -1.52 12.87 -40.24
CA TYR A 82 -0.97 11.66 -40.87
C TYR A 82 0.24 11.14 -40.08
N THR A 83 0.68 9.95 -40.47
CA THR A 83 1.66 9.13 -39.75
C THR A 83 2.92 8.97 -40.59
N MET A 84 4.04 9.43 -40.05
CA MET A 84 5.38 9.16 -40.56
C MET A 84 5.92 7.90 -39.87
N THR A 85 6.34 6.90 -40.63
CA THR A 85 6.88 5.65 -40.08
C THR A 85 8.35 5.48 -40.44
N THR A 86 9.18 5.06 -39.48
CA THR A 86 10.52 4.52 -39.74
C THR A 86 10.73 3.19 -39.01
N ASN A 87 11.58 2.36 -39.59
CA ASN A 87 12.10 1.13 -39.02
C ASN A 87 13.59 1.03 -39.34
N THR A 88 14.35 0.25 -38.57
CA THR A 88 15.82 0.13 -38.67
C THR A 88 16.61 1.40 -38.35
N TYR A 89 16.18 2.57 -38.84
CA TYR A 89 16.92 3.84 -38.77
C TYR A 89 16.17 4.93 -37.98
N GLY A 90 16.76 5.33 -36.87
CA GLY A 90 16.44 6.52 -36.08
C GLY A 90 17.25 7.75 -36.52
N PHE A 91 17.26 8.80 -35.70
CA PHE A 91 17.81 10.10 -36.09
C PHE A 91 18.47 10.89 -34.96
N TYR A 92 19.35 11.82 -35.37
CA TYR A 92 19.92 12.87 -34.53
C TYR A 92 19.18 14.20 -34.75
N ILE A 93 18.84 14.90 -33.68
CA ILE A 93 18.53 16.34 -33.72
C ILE A 93 19.84 17.09 -33.39
N LYS A 94 20.37 17.84 -34.36
CA LYS A 94 21.64 18.57 -34.22
C LYS A 94 21.54 19.66 -33.13
N PRO A 95 22.64 20.05 -32.45
CA PRO A 95 22.57 21.03 -31.37
C PRO A 95 21.88 22.34 -31.78
N GLY A 96 21.03 22.88 -30.89
CA GLY A 96 20.20 24.06 -31.13
C GLY A 96 19.08 23.90 -32.17
N LYS A 97 18.82 22.70 -32.73
CA LYS A 97 17.73 22.46 -33.69
C LYS A 97 16.47 21.92 -33.04
N THR A 98 15.32 22.23 -33.64
CA THR A 98 13.98 21.89 -33.13
C THR A 98 13.23 21.05 -34.15
N ILE A 99 12.77 19.87 -33.74
CA ILE A 99 11.78 19.09 -34.50
C ILE A 99 10.43 19.21 -33.79
N LYS A 100 9.43 19.74 -34.49
CA LYS A 100 8.04 19.83 -34.02
C LYS A 100 7.16 18.84 -34.77
N LEU A 101 6.35 18.08 -34.03
CA LEU A 101 5.15 17.40 -34.53
C LEU A 101 3.94 18.25 -34.14
N ASP A 102 3.12 18.65 -35.11
CA ASP A 102 2.01 19.60 -34.92
C ASP A 102 0.73 18.99 -35.51
N GLY A 103 0.02 18.23 -34.67
CA GLY A 103 -1.05 17.30 -35.05
C GLY A 103 -0.61 16.09 -35.90
N SER A 104 0.68 15.95 -36.22
CA SER A 104 1.22 14.79 -36.94
C SER A 104 1.65 13.66 -36.01
N LYS A 105 1.87 12.47 -36.57
CA LYS A 105 2.27 11.27 -35.82
C LYS A 105 3.58 10.72 -36.34
N LEU A 106 4.43 10.22 -35.43
CA LEU A 106 5.69 9.55 -35.71
C LEU A 106 5.66 8.16 -35.07
N ASN A 107 5.89 7.12 -35.87
CA ASN A 107 5.98 5.74 -35.40
C ASN A 107 7.37 5.16 -35.73
N MET A 108 8.06 4.65 -34.71
CA MET A 108 9.43 4.15 -34.79
C MET A 108 9.45 2.71 -34.26
N VAL A 109 9.63 1.73 -35.13
CA VAL A 109 9.48 0.30 -34.78
C VAL A 109 10.74 -0.46 -35.19
N ASN A 110 11.29 -1.27 -34.28
CA ASN A 110 12.51 -2.05 -34.53
C ASN A 110 13.66 -1.17 -35.05
N ILE A 111 13.93 -0.06 -34.37
CA ILE A 111 15.11 0.76 -34.67
C ILE A 111 16.35 -0.05 -34.26
N SER A 112 17.37 -0.04 -35.11
CA SER A 112 18.64 -0.75 -34.89
C SER A 112 19.84 0.19 -34.95
N TYR A 113 19.69 1.35 -35.61
CA TYR A 113 20.74 2.32 -35.83
C TYR A 113 20.22 3.76 -35.73
N SER A 114 20.97 4.63 -35.07
CA SER A 114 20.76 6.09 -35.01
C SER A 114 22.05 6.84 -35.32
N HIS A 115 22.03 8.17 -35.37
CA HIS A 115 23.21 9.01 -35.61
C HIS A 115 23.54 9.79 -34.33
N ASN A 116 24.82 10.04 -34.03
CA ASN A 116 25.22 10.82 -32.85
C ASN A 116 25.79 12.21 -33.18
N GLY A 117 26.03 12.50 -34.46
CA GLY A 117 26.73 13.71 -34.94
C GLY A 117 28.03 13.40 -35.67
N ASP A 118 28.77 12.41 -35.20
CA ASP A 118 30.04 11.95 -35.79
C ASP A 118 29.84 10.74 -36.73
N GLY A 119 28.84 9.91 -36.46
CA GLY A 119 28.53 8.72 -37.24
C GLY A 119 27.32 7.92 -36.75
N GLN A 120 27.16 6.73 -37.32
CA GLN A 120 26.09 5.80 -36.98
C GLN A 120 26.41 5.00 -35.70
N VAL A 121 25.43 4.92 -34.80
CA VAL A 121 25.44 4.19 -33.53
C VAL A 121 24.25 3.22 -33.46
N ASN A 122 24.20 2.32 -32.46
CA ASN A 122 23.26 1.19 -32.42
C ASN A 122 22.60 0.94 -31.04
N TRP A 123 22.51 1.96 -30.18
CA TRP A 123 22.07 1.85 -28.78
C TRP A 123 20.85 2.72 -28.41
N THR A 124 20.23 3.40 -29.38
CA THR A 124 19.12 4.34 -29.13
C THR A 124 18.32 4.64 -30.41
N SER A 125 17.09 5.13 -30.27
CA SER A 125 16.16 5.43 -31.37
C SER A 125 16.12 6.92 -31.77
N ILE A 126 16.34 7.83 -30.82
CA ILE A 126 16.48 9.28 -31.07
C ILE A 126 17.63 9.81 -30.22
N ILE A 127 18.55 10.58 -30.82
CA ILE A 127 19.53 11.38 -30.07
C ILE A 127 19.20 12.86 -30.20
N MET A 128 19.22 13.58 -29.08
CA MET A 128 18.98 15.02 -28.98
C MET A 128 20.28 15.72 -28.56
N GLY A 129 20.91 16.43 -29.50
CA GLY A 129 22.10 17.24 -29.25
C GLY A 129 21.86 18.38 -28.26
N SER A 130 22.93 19.04 -27.81
CA SER A 130 22.83 20.10 -26.81
C SER A 130 21.92 21.25 -27.25
N GLU A 131 21.09 21.78 -26.34
CA GLU A 131 20.10 22.83 -26.65
C GLU A 131 19.06 22.48 -27.73
N SER A 132 19.00 21.21 -28.19
CA SER A 132 18.02 20.77 -29.19
C SER A 132 16.65 20.49 -28.57
N LYS A 133 15.60 20.53 -29.41
CA LYS A 133 14.21 20.40 -28.96
C LYS A 133 13.41 19.37 -29.75
N LEU A 134 12.57 18.63 -29.03
CA LEU A 134 11.54 17.75 -29.59
C LEU A 134 10.20 18.21 -29.02
N ILE A 135 9.34 18.76 -29.87
CA ILE A 135 8.06 19.36 -29.47
C ILE A 135 6.94 18.54 -30.10
N LEU A 136 5.96 18.12 -29.30
CA LEU A 136 4.69 17.57 -29.76
C LEU A 136 3.58 18.53 -29.34
N ASP A 137 2.73 18.92 -30.28
CA ASP A 137 1.66 19.89 -30.06
C ASP A 137 0.38 19.50 -30.84
N ASN A 138 -0.77 20.01 -30.41
CA ASN A 138 -2.09 19.85 -31.04
C ASN A 138 -2.47 18.38 -31.34
N GLU A 139 -2.54 17.53 -30.31
CA GLU A 139 -2.85 16.08 -30.40
C GLU A 139 -1.81 15.24 -31.19
N ALA A 140 -0.58 15.76 -31.39
CA ALA A 140 0.53 15.05 -32.01
C ALA A 140 1.02 13.84 -31.19
N LYS A 141 1.60 12.83 -31.87
CA LYS A 141 1.98 11.56 -31.23
C LYS A 141 3.33 11.02 -31.67
N LEU A 142 4.11 10.51 -30.71
CA LEU A 142 5.32 9.71 -30.96
C LEU A 142 5.14 8.34 -30.32
N SER A 143 5.37 7.29 -31.11
CA SER A 143 5.45 5.90 -30.65
C SER A 143 6.84 5.34 -30.95
N ILE A 144 7.49 4.75 -29.96
CA ILE A 144 8.75 4.01 -30.10
C ILE A 144 8.53 2.58 -29.56
N GLU A 145 8.87 1.58 -30.37
CA GLU A 145 8.75 0.16 -30.05
C GLU A 145 10.10 -0.53 -30.33
N GLY A 146 10.81 -0.93 -29.27
CA GLY A 146 12.16 -1.51 -29.37
C GLY A 146 12.17 -2.89 -30.04
N GLY A 147 11.19 -3.74 -29.69
CA GLY A 147 10.70 -4.87 -30.49
C GLY A 147 11.66 -6.04 -30.76
N ASN A 148 12.92 -5.98 -30.33
CA ASN A 148 13.88 -7.09 -30.37
C ASN A 148 14.63 -7.23 -29.04
N ALA A 149 14.36 -8.32 -28.31
CA ALA A 149 14.99 -8.61 -27.02
C ALA A 149 16.51 -8.88 -27.07
N GLU A 150 17.10 -8.95 -28.28
CA GLU A 150 18.55 -9.06 -28.49
C GLU A 150 19.23 -7.69 -28.68
N ALA A 151 18.46 -6.60 -28.85
CA ALA A 151 18.97 -5.26 -29.11
C ALA A 151 18.80 -4.34 -27.89
N ALA A 152 19.90 -4.09 -27.18
CA ALA A 152 19.99 -3.15 -26.05
C ALA A 152 19.87 -1.70 -26.55
N ILE A 153 18.64 -1.25 -26.82
CA ILE A 153 18.32 0.03 -27.46
C ILE A 153 17.38 0.86 -26.60
N GLN A 154 17.76 2.12 -26.44
CA GLN A 154 17.03 3.17 -25.73
C GLN A 154 15.95 3.82 -26.63
N GLY A 155 14.98 4.49 -26.00
CA GLY A 155 14.02 5.35 -26.68
C GLY A 155 14.66 6.66 -27.15
N ILE A 156 14.85 7.59 -26.23
CA ILE A 156 15.35 8.95 -26.50
C ILE A 156 16.53 9.26 -25.58
N SER A 157 17.66 9.67 -26.17
CA SER A 157 18.90 9.99 -25.46
C SER A 157 19.23 11.48 -25.58
N THR A 158 19.50 12.16 -24.45
CA THR A 158 19.61 13.63 -24.39
C THR A 158 21.00 14.13 -23.96
N CYS A 159 21.46 15.21 -24.59
CA CYS A 159 22.86 15.67 -24.54
C CYS A 159 23.04 17.12 -24.03
N GLY A 160 22.34 17.53 -22.96
CA GLY A 160 22.63 18.76 -22.21
C GLY A 160 21.87 20.01 -22.67
N ASN A 161 21.02 20.54 -21.80
CA ASN A 161 20.04 21.61 -22.07
C ASN A 161 19.04 21.25 -23.18
N ALA A 162 18.88 19.97 -23.50
CA ALA A 162 17.89 19.48 -24.45
C ALA A 162 16.47 19.49 -23.83
N GLU A 163 15.45 19.72 -24.65
CA GLU A 163 14.08 19.95 -24.17
C GLU A 163 13.06 19.11 -24.96
N ILE A 164 12.40 18.18 -24.27
CA ILE A 164 11.23 17.46 -24.76
C ILE A 164 10.00 18.15 -24.20
N THR A 165 9.05 18.53 -25.05
CA THR A 165 7.80 19.20 -24.64
C THR A 165 6.61 18.56 -25.34
N LEU A 166 5.65 18.06 -24.56
CA LEU A 166 4.33 17.66 -25.02
C LEU A 166 3.32 18.72 -24.57
N ASP A 167 2.55 19.25 -25.51
CA ASP A 167 1.52 20.26 -25.27
C ASP A 167 0.21 19.90 -26.00
N ASN A 168 -0.90 20.46 -25.54
CA ASN A 168 -2.24 20.36 -26.13
C ASN A 168 -2.64 18.91 -26.49
N LYS A 169 -2.76 18.05 -25.46
CA LYS A 169 -3.14 16.63 -25.56
C LYS A 169 -2.21 15.74 -26.41
N SER A 170 -0.94 16.10 -26.51
CA SER A 170 0.03 15.27 -27.24
C SER A 170 0.44 14.02 -26.45
N LYS A 171 0.85 12.95 -27.15
CA LYS A 171 1.29 11.69 -26.49
C LYS A 171 2.67 11.22 -26.93
N ILE A 172 3.53 10.87 -25.97
CA ILE A 172 4.67 9.96 -26.20
C ILE A 172 4.32 8.58 -25.62
N ASN A 173 4.62 7.53 -26.38
CA ASN A 173 4.49 6.13 -25.96
C ASN A 173 5.80 5.41 -26.29
N ILE A 174 6.53 4.92 -25.29
CA ILE A 174 7.78 4.18 -25.49
C ILE A 174 7.66 2.80 -24.85
N LYS A 175 7.89 1.73 -25.62
CA LYS A 175 7.74 0.35 -25.11
C LYS A 175 8.76 -0.64 -25.68
N ASP A 176 8.93 -1.74 -24.96
CA ASP A 176 9.80 -2.87 -25.33
C ASP A 176 11.28 -2.47 -25.61
N CYS A 177 11.78 -1.42 -24.94
CA CYS A 177 13.18 -1.02 -25.03
C CYS A 177 14.05 -1.93 -24.16
N GLY A 178 15.09 -2.53 -24.75
CA GLY A 178 16.08 -3.32 -24.00
C GLY A 178 16.93 -2.48 -23.03
N GLU A 179 16.97 -1.17 -23.24
CA GLU A 179 17.52 -0.17 -22.31
C GLU A 179 16.41 0.84 -21.93
N ASP A 180 16.76 2.09 -21.59
CA ASP A 180 15.81 3.05 -21.02
C ASP A 180 14.97 3.80 -22.06
N ALA A 181 13.75 4.21 -21.69
CA ALA A 181 12.89 5.04 -22.55
C ALA A 181 13.44 6.47 -22.73
N PHE A 182 13.93 7.08 -21.65
CA PHE A 182 14.61 8.37 -21.64
C PHE A 182 15.89 8.28 -20.80
N GLU A 183 17.07 8.42 -21.43
CA GLU A 183 18.34 8.58 -20.70
C GLU A 183 18.99 9.92 -21.05
N ARG A 184 19.39 10.67 -20.02
CA ARG A 184 20.35 11.76 -20.19
C ARG A 184 21.76 11.20 -20.25
N VAL A 185 22.44 11.38 -21.38
CA VAL A 185 23.83 10.93 -21.61
C VAL A 185 24.85 12.07 -21.45
N SER A 186 24.40 13.29 -21.18
CA SER A 186 25.28 14.43 -20.81
C SER A 186 25.88 14.29 -19.41
N ASN A 187 27.20 14.16 -19.35
CA ASN A 187 27.99 14.16 -18.11
C ASN A 187 28.23 15.58 -17.53
N ASP A 188 27.84 16.66 -18.21
CA ASP A 188 28.02 18.02 -17.67
C ASP A 188 26.91 18.34 -16.67
N LEU A 189 27.24 18.28 -15.38
CA LEU A 189 26.33 18.55 -14.26
C LEU A 189 25.79 20.00 -14.23
N ASN A 190 26.38 20.93 -14.98
CA ASN A 190 25.84 22.30 -15.12
C ASN A 190 24.66 22.38 -16.10
N THR A 191 24.52 21.38 -16.98
CA THR A 191 23.39 21.30 -17.93
C THR A 191 22.15 20.68 -17.29
N LYS A 192 20.97 21.07 -17.78
CA LYS A 192 19.68 20.55 -17.33
C LYS A 192 18.79 20.17 -18.52
N ASP A 193 18.72 18.87 -18.80
CA ASP A 193 17.76 18.32 -19.77
C ASP A 193 16.35 18.31 -19.17
N LYS A 194 15.33 18.55 -20.00
CA LYS A 194 13.96 18.81 -19.56
C LYS A 194 12.93 17.94 -20.26
N ILE A 195 11.91 17.54 -19.52
CA ILE A 195 10.70 16.91 -20.05
C ILE A 195 9.49 17.67 -19.50
N ASN A 196 8.74 18.32 -20.39
CA ASN A 196 7.52 19.06 -20.05
C ASN A 196 6.31 18.30 -20.60
N VAL A 197 5.32 18.01 -19.75
CA VAL A 197 4.07 17.35 -20.12
C VAL A 197 2.92 18.25 -19.69
N LEU A 198 2.31 18.94 -20.66
CA LEU A 198 1.44 20.10 -20.43
C LEU A 198 0.06 19.93 -21.07
N ASN A 199 -0.95 20.57 -20.48
CA ASN A 199 -2.28 20.77 -21.08
C ASN A 199 -2.90 19.47 -21.62
N HIS A 200 -3.16 18.53 -20.69
CA HIS A 200 -3.77 17.21 -20.93
C HIS A 200 -2.94 16.26 -21.81
N SER A 201 -1.62 16.49 -21.90
CA SER A 201 -0.70 15.58 -22.59
C SER A 201 -0.37 14.34 -21.77
N GLU A 202 0.24 13.35 -22.42
CA GLU A 202 0.43 12.01 -21.84
C GLU A 202 1.81 11.41 -22.19
N ILE A 203 2.51 10.84 -21.20
CA ILE A 203 3.63 9.92 -21.43
C ILE A 203 3.26 8.53 -20.92
N GLU A 204 3.42 7.52 -21.78
CA GLU A 204 3.35 6.10 -21.41
C GLU A 204 4.74 5.45 -21.59
N VAL A 205 5.20 4.70 -20.57
CA VAL A 205 6.39 3.84 -20.67
C VAL A 205 6.09 2.43 -20.15
N ASP A 206 6.37 1.43 -20.99
CA ASP A 206 5.90 0.04 -20.84
C ASP A 206 7.01 -0.97 -21.16
N HIS A 207 7.30 -1.93 -20.27
CA HIS A 207 8.27 -3.02 -20.47
C HIS A 207 9.71 -2.61 -20.89
N CYS A 208 10.13 -1.36 -20.62
CA CYS A 208 11.51 -0.90 -20.84
C CYS A 208 12.48 -1.41 -19.75
N ARG A 209 13.78 -1.10 -19.85
CA ARG A 209 14.70 -1.26 -18.69
C ARG A 209 14.41 -0.24 -17.58
N GLY A 210 14.14 1.00 -17.98
CA GLY A 210 13.77 2.10 -17.11
C GLY A 210 13.08 3.21 -17.90
N ALA A 211 12.46 4.17 -17.22
CA ALA A 211 11.81 5.29 -17.89
C ALA A 211 12.65 6.57 -17.89
N PHE A 212 12.99 7.11 -16.72
CA PHE A 212 13.68 8.41 -16.59
C PHE A 212 15.02 8.27 -15.87
N ILE A 213 16.08 7.98 -16.63
CA ILE A 213 17.40 7.67 -16.09
C ILE A 213 18.37 8.84 -16.23
N ASN A 214 19.13 9.07 -15.14
CA ASN A 214 19.92 10.27 -14.85
C ASN A 214 19.01 11.51 -14.65
N THR A 215 19.60 12.69 -14.49
CA THR A 215 18.88 13.88 -13.99
C THR A 215 18.23 14.72 -15.10
N PHE A 216 16.92 14.58 -15.26
CA PHE A 216 16.05 15.54 -15.93
C PHE A 216 15.38 16.49 -14.92
N ASP A 217 15.03 17.71 -15.34
CA ASP A 217 13.97 18.51 -14.72
C ASP A 217 12.64 18.15 -15.41
N ILE A 218 11.76 17.42 -14.73
CA ILE A 218 10.50 16.92 -15.28
C ILE A 218 9.33 17.74 -14.72
N THR A 219 8.60 18.42 -15.60
CA THR A 219 7.43 19.25 -15.26
C THR A 219 6.17 18.62 -15.84
N ILE A 220 5.17 18.37 -15.00
CA ILE A 220 3.91 17.70 -15.37
C ILE A 220 2.77 18.61 -14.90
N THR A 221 1.95 19.11 -15.81
CA THR A 221 0.91 20.10 -15.53
C THR A 221 -0.39 19.79 -16.29
N GLU A 222 -1.50 19.68 -15.56
CA GLU A 222 -2.82 19.24 -16.07
C GLU A 222 -2.78 17.94 -16.91
N SER A 223 -1.84 17.03 -16.63
CA SER A 223 -1.38 15.98 -17.55
C SER A 223 -1.21 14.60 -16.89
N ILE A 224 -0.86 13.58 -17.70
CA ILE A 224 -0.70 12.19 -17.27
C ILE A 224 0.71 11.68 -17.58
N VAL A 225 1.32 10.95 -16.64
CA VAL A 225 2.53 10.15 -16.87
C VAL A 225 2.40 8.78 -16.22
N ASN A 226 2.38 7.72 -17.01
CA ASN A 226 2.40 6.35 -16.51
C ASN A 226 3.71 5.65 -16.89
N VAL A 227 4.31 4.98 -15.92
CA VAL A 227 5.45 4.10 -16.10
C VAL A 227 5.13 2.78 -15.44
N HIS A 228 5.17 1.68 -16.19
CA HIS A 228 4.93 0.36 -15.66
C HIS A 228 5.87 -0.71 -16.23
N ASP A 229 5.97 -1.83 -15.49
CA ASP A 229 6.64 -3.07 -15.89
C ASP A 229 8.12 -2.93 -16.29
N CYS A 230 8.78 -1.83 -15.89
CA CYS A 230 10.19 -1.60 -16.18
C CYS A 230 11.08 -2.62 -15.45
N THR A 231 12.01 -3.27 -16.16
CA THR A 231 12.81 -4.38 -15.57
C THR A 231 13.86 -3.93 -14.55
N GLY A 232 14.21 -2.64 -14.54
CA GLY A 232 15.15 -1.99 -13.62
C GLY A 232 14.50 -0.85 -12.82
N ASN A 233 15.13 0.32 -12.79
CA ASN A 233 14.58 1.50 -12.10
C ASN A 233 13.61 2.24 -13.03
N ALA A 234 12.42 2.58 -12.54
CA ALA A 234 11.47 3.40 -13.28
C ALA A 234 12.01 4.84 -13.44
N SER A 235 12.49 5.46 -12.36
CA SER A 235 13.28 6.70 -12.40
C SER A 235 14.54 6.59 -11.55
N ASN A 236 15.62 7.29 -11.97
CA ASN A 236 16.85 7.38 -11.19
C ASN A 236 17.56 8.74 -11.33
N GLY A 237 17.25 9.66 -10.41
CA GLY A 237 18.02 10.90 -10.17
C GLY A 237 17.41 12.18 -10.76
N SER A 238 16.21 12.12 -11.33
CA SER A 238 15.49 13.28 -11.88
C SER A 238 14.82 14.16 -10.81
N ASN A 239 14.32 15.33 -11.21
CA ASN A 239 13.48 16.21 -10.41
C ASN A 239 12.05 16.17 -10.95
N PHE A 240 11.06 16.14 -10.06
CA PHE A 240 9.64 16.07 -10.43
C PHE A 240 8.86 17.24 -9.85
N TYR A 241 8.22 18.00 -10.74
CA TYR A 241 7.31 19.09 -10.42
C TYR A 241 5.94 18.75 -11.00
N ILE A 242 5.01 18.30 -10.14
CA ILE A 242 3.75 17.68 -10.52
C ILE A 242 2.60 18.57 -10.04
N THR A 243 1.82 19.14 -10.97
CA THR A 243 0.73 20.09 -10.68
C THR A 243 -0.55 19.71 -11.43
N ASP A 244 -1.70 19.66 -10.74
CA ASP A 244 -3.01 19.30 -11.31
C ASP A 244 -3.03 18.00 -12.17
N SER A 245 -2.15 17.04 -11.85
CA SER A 245 -1.78 15.92 -12.73
C SER A 245 -1.97 14.54 -12.10
N THR A 246 -1.91 13.48 -12.92
CA THR A 246 -1.91 12.07 -12.46
C THR A 246 -0.63 11.37 -12.91
N VAL A 247 0.11 10.79 -11.97
CA VAL A 247 1.42 10.18 -12.22
C VAL A 247 1.50 8.79 -11.58
N SER A 248 1.98 7.78 -12.32
CA SER A 248 2.10 6.41 -11.81
C SER A 248 3.44 5.76 -12.15
N PHE A 249 3.99 5.02 -11.19
CA PHE A 249 5.25 4.27 -11.27
C PHE A 249 5.06 2.87 -10.65
N ILE A 250 4.77 1.89 -11.52
CA ILE A 250 4.16 0.61 -11.14
C ILE A 250 5.06 -0.58 -11.50
N ASN A 251 5.12 -1.58 -10.61
CA ASN A 251 5.69 -2.91 -10.86
C ASN A 251 7.12 -2.93 -11.45
N SER A 252 7.94 -1.91 -11.15
CA SER A 252 9.30 -1.83 -11.70
C SER A 252 10.28 -2.68 -10.87
N GLY A 253 11.26 -3.31 -11.53
CA GLY A 253 12.16 -4.31 -10.92
C GLY A 253 13.07 -3.79 -9.80
N ALA A 254 13.33 -2.49 -9.76
CA ALA A 254 14.07 -1.79 -8.72
C ALA A 254 13.25 -0.60 -8.19
N HIS A 255 13.76 0.64 -8.24
CA HIS A 255 13.04 1.80 -7.71
C HIS A 255 11.85 2.19 -8.59
N GLY A 256 10.77 2.67 -7.94
CA GLY A 256 9.75 3.48 -8.62
C GLY A 256 10.32 4.88 -8.87
N ILE A 257 10.03 5.83 -7.97
CA ILE A 257 10.55 7.19 -8.02
C ILE A 257 11.85 7.28 -7.21
N SER A 258 12.99 7.47 -7.86
CA SER A 258 14.22 7.95 -7.22
C SER A 258 14.53 9.35 -7.75
N ALA A 259 14.43 10.36 -6.88
CA ALA A 259 14.43 11.77 -7.25
C ALA A 259 15.37 12.63 -6.39
N SER A 260 15.76 13.80 -6.91
CA SER A 260 16.48 14.81 -6.13
C SER A 260 15.53 15.88 -5.57
N GLU A 261 14.60 16.38 -6.38
CA GLU A 261 13.43 17.13 -5.90
C GLU A 261 12.11 16.40 -6.26
N PHE A 262 11.15 16.42 -5.35
CA PHE A 262 9.82 15.84 -5.52
C PHE A 262 8.77 16.80 -4.94
N ILE A 263 8.08 17.52 -5.82
CA ILE A 263 7.05 18.51 -5.47
C ILE A 263 5.72 18.10 -6.11
N VAL A 264 4.70 17.92 -5.28
CA VAL A 264 3.36 17.45 -5.68
C VAL A 264 2.30 18.46 -5.20
N ASP A 265 1.56 19.05 -6.14
CA ASP A 265 0.58 20.12 -5.92
C ASP A 265 -0.76 19.75 -6.61
N ASN A 266 -1.86 19.69 -5.87
CA ASN A 266 -3.20 19.27 -6.33
C ASN A 266 -3.23 18.04 -7.26
N SER A 267 -2.31 17.09 -7.05
CA SER A 267 -2.03 15.98 -7.99
C SER A 267 -2.20 14.61 -7.34
N THR A 268 -2.40 13.57 -8.16
CA THR A 268 -2.40 12.17 -7.72
C THR A 268 -1.11 11.49 -8.16
N VAL A 269 -0.38 10.87 -7.22
CA VAL A 269 0.84 10.10 -7.49
C VAL A 269 0.73 8.71 -6.87
N THR A 270 1.01 7.67 -7.65
CA THR A 270 1.04 6.28 -7.18
C THR A 270 2.38 5.64 -7.49
N SER A 271 3.06 5.10 -6.48
CA SER A 271 4.28 4.30 -6.67
C SER A 271 4.14 2.96 -5.96
N ASN A 272 3.83 1.90 -6.71
CA ASN A 272 3.46 0.61 -6.13
C ASN A 272 4.06 -0.63 -6.80
N LYS A 273 4.14 -1.72 -6.02
CA LYS A 273 4.65 -3.05 -6.43
C LYS A 273 6.13 -3.08 -6.89
N ASN A 274 6.88 -2.00 -6.68
CA ASN A 274 8.27 -1.90 -7.14
C ASN A 274 9.22 -2.80 -6.32
N GLY A 275 10.30 -3.26 -6.93
CA GLY A 275 11.23 -4.25 -6.34
C GLY A 275 12.20 -3.68 -5.30
N ALA A 276 12.43 -2.37 -5.32
CA ALA A 276 13.15 -1.62 -4.30
C ALA A 276 12.17 -0.66 -3.59
N ASN A 277 12.62 0.53 -3.24
CA ASN A 277 11.80 1.57 -2.62
C ASN A 277 10.76 2.11 -3.62
N GLY A 278 9.57 2.47 -3.13
CA GLY A 278 8.53 3.11 -3.94
C GLY A 278 8.89 4.55 -4.28
N ILE A 279 9.20 5.38 -3.28
CA ILE A 279 9.66 6.76 -3.45
C ILE A 279 10.95 6.96 -2.64
N THR A 280 11.94 7.63 -3.23
CA THR A 280 13.18 8.04 -2.56
C THR A 280 13.54 9.44 -3.01
N VAL A 281 13.54 10.40 -2.07
CA VAL A 281 13.86 11.80 -2.33
C VAL A 281 15.16 12.15 -1.63
N SER A 282 16.17 12.53 -2.41
CA SER A 282 17.51 12.83 -1.89
C SER A 282 17.70 14.29 -1.44
N GLY A 283 16.91 15.22 -1.99
CA GLY A 283 16.87 16.63 -1.64
C GLY A 283 15.46 17.06 -1.22
N LYS A 284 14.89 18.07 -1.91
CA LYS A 284 13.66 18.76 -1.49
C LYS A 284 12.39 17.91 -1.71
N MET A 285 11.55 17.79 -0.68
CA MET A 285 10.21 17.18 -0.78
C MET A 285 9.08 18.10 -0.28
N GLU A 286 8.05 18.31 -1.09
CA GLU A 286 6.79 18.99 -0.74
C GLU A 286 5.59 18.22 -1.31
N ILE A 287 4.63 17.82 -0.47
CA ILE A 287 3.34 17.24 -0.89
C ILE A 287 2.21 18.11 -0.32
N LYS A 288 1.52 18.85 -1.19
CA LYS A 288 0.64 19.97 -0.77
C LYS A 288 -0.66 20.08 -1.57
N ASN A 289 -1.56 20.93 -1.08
CA ASN A 289 -2.82 21.33 -1.71
C ASN A 289 -3.67 20.15 -2.20
N LYS A 290 -4.21 19.33 -1.29
CA LYS A 290 -5.10 18.18 -1.61
C LYS A 290 -4.47 17.06 -2.44
N SER A 291 -3.16 17.07 -2.62
CA SER A 291 -2.46 16.01 -3.33
C SER A 291 -2.70 14.64 -2.70
N LYS A 292 -2.80 13.62 -3.53
CA LYS A 292 -2.96 12.22 -3.12
C LYS A 292 -1.69 11.47 -3.46
N VAL A 293 -1.05 10.82 -2.49
CA VAL A 293 0.18 10.08 -2.73
C VAL A 293 0.07 8.69 -2.11
N GLU A 294 0.03 7.66 -2.95
CA GLU A 294 0.04 6.26 -2.50
C GLU A 294 1.38 5.60 -2.78
N VAL A 295 1.98 5.02 -1.75
CA VAL A 295 3.21 4.24 -1.80
C VAL A 295 2.93 2.86 -1.24
N SER A 296 2.62 1.89 -2.10
CA SER A 296 2.01 0.62 -1.68
C SER A 296 2.65 -0.65 -2.26
N GLU A 297 2.58 -1.76 -1.53
CA GLU A 297 3.03 -3.09 -2.00
C GLU A 297 4.51 -3.17 -2.48
N ASN A 298 5.37 -2.18 -2.18
CA ASN A 298 6.75 -2.15 -2.65
C ASN A 298 7.64 -3.10 -1.81
N LYS A 299 8.50 -3.89 -2.48
CA LYS A 299 9.32 -4.92 -1.83
C LYS A 299 10.47 -4.37 -1.00
N CYS A 300 10.79 -3.08 -1.14
CA CYS A 300 11.86 -2.38 -0.41
C CYS A 300 13.22 -3.12 -0.46
N GLY A 301 13.46 -3.84 -1.56
CA GLY A 301 14.69 -4.61 -1.78
C GLY A 301 15.92 -3.72 -1.98
N ILE A 302 17.08 -4.24 -1.60
CA ILE A 302 18.37 -3.55 -1.74
C ILE A 302 18.87 -3.78 -3.18
N SER A 303 18.48 -2.89 -4.10
CA SER A 303 18.89 -2.93 -5.51
C SER A 303 20.37 -2.56 -5.73
N SER A 304 20.96 -1.81 -4.80
CA SER A 304 22.34 -1.35 -4.83
C SER A 304 22.89 -1.04 -3.44
N LYS A 305 24.22 -0.90 -3.30
CA LYS A 305 24.89 -0.46 -2.06
C LYS A 305 24.49 0.93 -1.54
N TRP A 306 23.76 1.72 -2.32
CA TRP A 306 23.25 3.05 -1.97
C TRP A 306 21.77 3.03 -1.53
N THR A 307 21.16 1.85 -1.54
CA THR A 307 19.75 1.64 -1.21
C THR A 307 19.61 1.52 0.29
N HIS A 308 18.99 2.51 0.92
CA HIS A 308 18.40 2.32 2.23
C HIS A 308 16.97 1.79 2.01
N PRO A 309 16.60 0.62 2.56
CA PRO A 309 15.32 -0.03 2.26
C PRO A 309 14.16 0.62 3.03
N GLY A 310 13.17 1.13 2.30
CA GLY A 310 11.94 1.71 2.86
C GLY A 310 10.98 2.15 1.76
N ALA A 311 9.70 2.33 2.05
CA ALA A 311 8.70 2.64 1.04
C ALA A 311 8.83 4.09 0.57
N LEU A 312 8.82 5.05 1.50
CA LEU A 312 9.17 6.45 1.32
C LEU A 312 10.49 6.75 2.06
N VAL A 313 11.57 7.01 1.31
CA VAL A 313 12.88 7.33 1.89
C VAL A 313 13.22 8.81 1.67
N VAL A 314 13.42 9.53 2.77
CA VAL A 314 13.66 10.99 2.80
C VAL A 314 15.07 11.25 3.31
N LYS A 315 15.92 11.91 2.50
CA LYS A 315 17.35 12.13 2.83
C LYS A 315 17.75 13.59 3.08
N SER A 316 16.81 14.53 3.10
CA SER A 316 17.05 15.96 3.40
C SER A 316 15.83 16.64 4.04
N GLY A 317 14.94 15.86 4.66
CA GLY A 317 13.64 16.35 5.16
C GLY A 317 12.59 16.61 4.07
N GLY A 318 11.45 17.17 4.48
CA GLY A 318 10.30 17.44 3.63
C GLY A 318 9.04 17.83 4.38
N THR A 319 7.98 18.16 3.64
CA THR A 319 6.66 18.51 4.21
C THR A 319 5.51 17.81 3.51
N ILE A 320 4.49 17.42 4.28
CA ILE A 320 3.20 16.92 3.80
C ILE A 320 2.10 17.71 4.50
N ASP A 321 1.29 18.49 3.77
CA ASP A 321 0.30 19.39 4.37
C ASP A 321 -1.04 18.72 4.74
N LYS A 322 -1.76 19.36 5.68
CA LYS A 322 -3.00 18.85 6.31
C LYS A 322 -4.18 18.59 5.37
N THR A 323 -4.09 18.99 4.11
CA THR A 323 -5.16 18.83 3.11
C THR A 323 -4.93 17.60 2.22
N CYS A 324 -3.72 17.03 2.22
CA CYS A 324 -3.32 15.90 1.42
C CYS A 324 -3.87 14.56 1.92
N ASP A 325 -3.92 13.57 1.02
CA ASP A 325 -4.36 12.21 1.30
C ASP A 325 -3.21 11.23 0.96
N VAL A 326 -2.31 11.03 1.92
CA VAL A 326 -1.10 10.21 1.74
C VAL A 326 -1.28 8.84 2.39
N ARG A 327 -1.00 7.76 1.66
CA ARG A 327 -1.06 6.37 2.14
C ARG A 327 0.24 5.65 1.86
N ILE A 328 0.86 5.11 2.91
CA ILE A 328 2.11 4.36 2.84
C ILE A 328 1.84 3.01 3.48
N ILE A 329 1.51 2.00 2.65
CA ILE A 329 0.81 0.79 3.12
C ILE A 329 1.27 -0.50 2.45
N TYR A 330 1.26 -1.62 3.19
CA TYR A 330 1.56 -2.97 2.67
C TYR A 330 2.97 -3.16 2.07
N ASN A 331 3.96 -2.34 2.44
CA ASN A 331 5.33 -2.43 1.92
C ASN A 331 6.22 -3.41 2.74
N GLN A 332 7.21 -4.05 2.11
CA GLN A 332 8.14 -5.01 2.74
C GLN A 332 9.45 -4.35 3.25
N GLY A 333 9.33 -3.10 3.68
CA GLY A 333 10.33 -2.36 4.43
C GLY A 333 9.64 -1.38 5.37
N SER A 334 10.41 -0.54 6.07
CA SER A 334 9.85 0.58 6.82
C SER A 334 8.97 1.44 5.92
N GLY A 335 7.77 1.81 6.36
CA GLY A 335 6.90 2.71 5.61
C GLY A 335 7.61 4.02 5.27
N ILE A 336 8.21 4.65 6.28
CA ILE A 336 9.03 5.84 6.13
C ILE A 336 10.44 5.57 6.66
N SER A 337 11.47 5.98 5.90
CA SER A 337 12.85 6.08 6.40
C SER A 337 13.34 7.52 6.30
N VAL A 338 13.39 8.25 7.43
CA VAL A 338 13.94 9.60 7.52
C VAL A 338 15.42 9.50 7.85
N LEU A 339 16.30 9.72 6.87
CA LEU A 339 17.74 9.47 7.01
C LEU A 339 18.53 10.69 7.50
N ASP A 340 18.06 11.88 7.14
CA ASP A 340 18.61 13.18 7.51
C ASP A 340 17.56 14.29 7.22
N GLY A 341 17.77 15.48 7.79
CA GLY A 341 16.85 16.63 7.72
C GLY A 341 15.59 16.44 8.56
N THR A 342 14.58 17.29 8.31
CA THR A 342 13.31 17.28 9.06
C THR A 342 12.14 16.92 8.16
N LEU A 343 11.49 15.77 8.40
CA LEU A 343 10.19 15.45 7.81
C LEU A 343 9.08 15.91 8.75
N THR A 344 8.20 16.78 8.26
CA THR A 344 6.96 17.16 8.96
C THR A 344 5.75 16.64 8.20
N MET A 345 4.86 15.94 8.89
CA MET A 345 3.61 15.43 8.35
C MET A 345 2.42 15.99 9.12
N ASP A 346 1.56 16.70 8.41
CA ASP A 346 0.26 17.15 8.91
C ASP A 346 -0.89 16.19 8.55
N ALA A 347 -0.70 15.32 7.55
CA ALA A 347 -1.68 14.33 7.12
C ALA A 347 -1.03 13.03 6.61
N GLY A 348 -1.72 11.90 6.77
CA GLY A 348 -1.40 10.63 6.10
C GLY A 348 -1.57 9.38 6.97
N VAL A 349 -1.61 8.21 6.33
CA VAL A 349 -1.73 6.90 6.99
C VAL A 349 -0.51 6.03 6.67
N VAL A 350 0.13 5.50 7.70
CA VAL A 350 1.29 4.59 7.62
C VAL A 350 0.95 3.30 8.37
N SER A 351 0.52 2.26 7.66
CA SER A 351 0.03 1.01 8.27
C SER A 351 0.32 -0.23 7.42
N LYS A 352 0.36 -1.42 8.06
CA LYS A 352 0.65 -2.70 7.40
C LYS A 352 2.01 -2.78 6.67
N ASN A 353 2.96 -1.91 7.00
CA ASN A 353 4.34 -2.03 6.50
C ASN A 353 5.14 -2.99 7.39
N VAL A 354 6.08 -3.74 6.79
CA VAL A 354 6.85 -4.80 7.45
C VAL A 354 8.33 -4.54 7.22
N ALA A 355 9.09 -4.17 8.26
CA ALA A 355 10.51 -3.82 8.14
C ALA A 355 11.43 -5.04 7.93
N GLU A 356 11.20 -5.87 6.90
CA GLU A 356 11.96 -7.11 6.66
C GLU A 356 13.49 -6.92 6.60
N LYS A 357 13.96 -5.77 6.11
CA LYS A 357 15.39 -5.53 5.83
C LYS A 357 16.12 -4.77 6.94
N LEU A 358 15.44 -3.86 7.65
CA LEU A 358 16.00 -3.15 8.79
C LEU A 358 15.75 -3.88 10.11
N THR A 359 14.66 -4.67 10.20
CA THR A 359 14.11 -5.31 11.40
C THR A 359 13.63 -4.35 12.50
N ILE A 360 13.70 -3.04 12.25
CA ILE A 360 13.32 -1.96 13.17
C ILE A 360 12.51 -0.89 12.43
N GLY A 361 11.57 -0.23 13.11
CA GLY A 361 10.80 0.89 12.56
C GLY A 361 9.89 0.48 11.41
N GLY A 362 8.90 -0.38 11.66
CA GLY A 362 7.97 -0.88 10.63
C GLY A 362 7.16 0.25 9.98
N GLY A 363 6.56 1.12 10.78
CA GLY A 363 5.94 2.36 10.30
C GLY A 363 7.00 3.39 9.92
N VAL A 364 7.82 3.82 10.88
CA VAL A 364 8.87 4.84 10.70
C VAL A 364 10.20 4.37 11.28
N TYR A 365 11.25 4.38 10.46
CA TYR A 365 12.65 4.43 10.91
C TYR A 365 13.15 5.88 10.82
N ASN A 366 13.46 6.50 11.96
CA ASN A 366 13.96 7.87 12.05
C ASN A 366 15.42 7.92 12.50
N LYS A 367 16.27 8.46 11.63
CA LYS A 367 17.65 8.88 11.89
C LYS A 367 17.82 10.41 11.85
N GLY A 368 16.90 11.13 11.22
CA GLY A 368 16.88 12.60 11.19
C GLY A 368 15.95 13.20 12.24
N THR A 369 15.11 14.15 11.82
CA THR A 369 14.01 14.68 12.63
C THR A 369 12.66 14.29 12.03
N PHE A 370 11.78 13.69 12.83
CA PHE A 370 10.42 13.31 12.41
C PHE A 370 9.36 14.04 13.26
N ILE A 371 8.46 14.77 12.61
CA ILE A 371 7.36 15.50 13.26
C ILE A 371 6.03 15.01 12.70
N MET A 372 5.24 14.39 13.57
CA MET A 372 3.89 13.91 13.31
C MET A 372 2.89 14.83 14.00
N ASN A 373 1.98 15.42 13.23
CA ASN A 373 0.87 16.23 13.73
C ASN A 373 -0.47 15.47 13.59
N SER A 374 -1.54 15.98 14.21
CA SER A 374 -2.77 15.21 14.51
C SER A 374 -3.65 14.76 13.33
N GLY A 375 -3.32 15.10 12.08
CA GLY A 375 -3.95 14.52 10.89
C GLY A 375 -3.28 13.24 10.38
N VAL A 376 -2.23 12.76 11.06
CA VAL A 376 -1.48 11.56 10.71
C VAL A 376 -1.93 10.36 11.56
N SER A 377 -1.89 9.15 11.00
CA SER A 377 -2.06 7.91 11.75
C SER A 377 -0.98 6.89 11.37
N ILE A 378 -0.35 6.29 12.39
CA ILE A 378 0.73 5.31 12.25
C ILE A 378 0.40 4.16 13.20
N TYR A 379 0.10 2.98 12.66
CA TYR A 379 -0.41 1.85 13.44
C TYR A 379 -0.28 0.54 12.66
N ASP A 380 -0.24 -0.59 13.38
CA ASP A 380 -0.37 -1.93 12.79
C ASP A 380 0.66 -2.20 11.67
N ASN A 381 1.86 -1.67 11.86
CA ASN A 381 3.07 -2.07 11.15
C ASN A 381 3.80 -3.18 11.94
N ASP A 382 4.84 -3.78 11.35
CA ASP A 382 5.64 -4.87 11.94
C ASP A 382 7.15 -4.61 11.80
N ALA A 383 7.89 -4.86 12.88
CA ALA A 383 9.34 -4.91 12.90
C ALA A 383 9.79 -6.04 13.83
N SER A 384 10.71 -6.91 13.40
CA SER A 384 11.04 -8.13 14.18
C SER A 384 11.97 -7.91 15.39
N VAL A 385 12.65 -6.76 15.50
CA VAL A 385 13.58 -6.45 16.61
C VAL A 385 13.03 -5.39 17.56
N ALA A 386 12.57 -4.23 17.07
CA ALA A 386 12.04 -3.15 17.91
C ALA A 386 11.29 -2.09 17.11
N GLY A 387 10.21 -1.54 17.67
CA GLY A 387 9.50 -0.39 17.12
C GLY A 387 8.70 -0.77 15.88
N ASP A 388 7.61 -1.51 16.10
CA ASP A 388 6.65 -1.83 15.04
C ASP A 388 6.21 -0.56 14.30
N ASP A 389 5.80 0.50 15.01
CA ASP A 389 5.26 1.71 14.37
C ASP A 389 6.28 2.84 14.29
N LEU A 390 7.19 2.98 15.27
CA LEU A 390 8.27 3.97 15.23
C LEU A 390 9.56 3.44 15.88
N TYR A 391 10.69 3.65 15.23
CA TYR A 391 12.03 3.51 15.81
C TYR A 391 12.83 4.79 15.58
N ASN A 392 13.34 5.38 16.66
CA ASN A 392 14.19 6.56 16.67
C ASN A 392 15.63 6.18 17.06
N GLU A 393 16.61 6.59 16.25
CA GLU A 393 18.04 6.39 16.55
C GLU A 393 18.54 7.29 17.71
N ALA A 394 19.71 6.96 18.25
CA ALA A 394 20.26 7.63 19.44
C ALA A 394 20.54 9.14 19.27
N GLU A 395 20.82 9.60 18.04
CA GLU A 395 21.09 11.00 17.70
C GLU A 395 19.93 11.66 16.94
N ALA A 396 18.85 10.92 16.71
CA ALA A 396 17.66 11.37 15.99
C ALA A 396 16.65 12.01 16.94
N THR A 397 15.78 12.88 16.42
CA THR A 397 14.74 13.55 17.20
C THR A 397 13.36 13.25 16.64
N PHE A 398 12.37 12.96 17.49
CA PHE A 398 10.97 12.86 17.06
C PHE A 398 10.00 13.69 17.89
N THR A 399 8.84 13.99 17.32
CA THR A 399 7.72 14.67 17.98
C THR A 399 6.40 14.10 17.46
N LEU A 400 5.57 13.59 18.36
CA LEU A 400 4.20 13.13 18.07
C LEU A 400 3.24 14.06 18.79
N GLN A 401 2.41 14.81 18.05
CA GLN A 401 1.40 15.69 18.63
C GLN A 401 0.03 15.01 18.70
N ASP A 402 -0.66 15.18 19.82
CA ASP A 402 -2.07 14.79 20.05
C ASP A 402 -2.33 13.28 19.84
N THR A 403 -1.64 12.45 20.64
CA THR A 403 -1.70 10.98 20.60
C THR A 403 -3.10 10.40 20.81
N ASP A 404 -3.97 11.15 21.46
CA ASP A 404 -5.32 10.77 21.88
C ASP A 404 -6.31 10.77 20.70
N THR A 405 -5.83 11.10 19.48
CA THR A 405 -6.64 11.30 18.27
C THR A 405 -6.49 10.20 17.20
N MET A 406 -5.78 9.11 17.50
CA MET A 406 -5.77 7.87 16.69
C MET A 406 -7.17 7.23 16.68
N ASN A 407 -8.08 7.74 15.85
CA ASN A 407 -9.46 7.25 15.71
C ASN A 407 -9.49 5.92 14.90
N VAL A 408 -8.78 4.91 15.40
CA VAL A 408 -8.44 3.66 14.73
C VAL A 408 -8.57 2.51 15.72
N THR A 409 -9.39 1.52 15.36
CA THR A 409 -9.44 0.24 16.06
C THR A 409 -8.30 -0.66 15.59
N ASP A 410 -7.53 -1.21 16.52
CA ASP A 410 -6.48 -2.21 16.26
C ASP A 410 -7.11 -3.42 15.55
N PRO A 411 -6.69 -3.77 14.32
CA PRO A 411 -7.32 -4.83 13.54
C PRO A 411 -6.86 -6.24 13.98
N GLN A 412 -5.92 -6.36 14.91
CA GLN A 412 -5.46 -7.62 15.49
C GLN A 412 -6.27 -7.98 16.74
N THR A 413 -6.62 -6.98 17.56
CA THR A 413 -7.35 -7.19 18.84
C THR A 413 -8.82 -6.77 18.80
N SER A 414 -9.21 -5.93 17.83
CA SER A 414 -10.52 -5.25 17.77
C SER A 414 -10.79 -4.29 18.95
N VAL A 415 -9.73 -3.66 19.47
CA VAL A 415 -9.77 -2.65 20.55
C VAL A 415 -9.24 -1.32 20.01
N ASP A 416 -9.80 -0.19 20.43
CA ASP A 416 -9.32 1.13 19.98
C ASP A 416 -7.90 1.43 20.46
N ILE A 417 -7.07 2.01 19.58
CA ILE A 417 -5.70 2.42 19.89
C ILE A 417 -5.77 3.61 20.86
N THR A 418 -5.28 3.42 22.09
CA THR A 418 -5.40 4.42 23.16
C THR A 418 -4.15 5.24 23.38
N GLY A 419 -3.02 4.90 22.75
CA GLY A 419 -1.76 5.60 22.95
C GLY A 419 -0.54 4.86 22.39
N TRP A 420 0.63 5.29 22.83
CA TRP A 420 1.92 4.73 22.41
C TRP A 420 2.60 4.00 23.57
N PHE A 421 3.24 2.88 23.24
CA PHE A 421 3.88 1.99 24.20
C PHE A 421 5.31 1.68 23.77
N TYR A 422 6.24 1.56 24.72
CA TYR A 422 7.61 1.13 24.43
C TYR A 422 7.63 -0.30 23.88
N ASP A 423 8.43 -0.50 22.85
CA ASP A 423 8.44 -1.73 22.06
C ASP A 423 9.87 -2.16 21.70
N GLY A 424 10.51 -2.88 22.62
CA GLY A 424 11.91 -3.33 22.51
C GLY A 424 12.97 -2.32 22.98
N LYS A 425 12.68 -1.00 22.92
CA LYS A 425 13.62 0.06 23.37
C LYS A 425 12.95 1.22 24.10
N LYS A 426 13.52 1.57 25.25
CA LYS A 426 13.21 2.79 26.02
C LYS A 426 14.51 3.51 26.35
N ASN A 427 14.72 4.71 25.81
CA ASN A 427 15.84 5.60 26.16
C ASN A 427 17.21 4.88 26.12
N ALA A 428 17.47 4.18 25.01
CA ALA A 428 18.57 3.24 24.73
C ALA A 428 18.56 1.90 25.52
N GLU A 429 17.90 1.81 26.67
CA GLU A 429 17.70 0.56 27.41
C GLU A 429 16.86 -0.46 26.61
N ASN A 430 17.08 -1.75 26.88
CA ASN A 430 16.29 -2.83 26.27
C ASN A 430 15.01 -3.05 27.10
N THR A 431 13.88 -3.09 26.43
CA THR A 431 12.60 -3.55 26.99
C THR A 431 12.15 -4.84 26.27
N PRO A 432 11.15 -5.57 26.77
CA PRO A 432 10.44 -6.55 25.96
C PRO A 432 9.72 -5.85 24.78
N ARG A 433 9.28 -6.64 23.80
CA ARG A 433 8.32 -6.17 22.78
C ARG A 433 6.96 -5.92 23.43
N TRP A 434 6.18 -4.97 22.92
CA TRP A 434 4.79 -4.80 23.36
C TRP A 434 4.00 -6.09 23.09
N ASN A 435 3.25 -6.55 24.08
CA ASN A 435 2.51 -7.80 24.03
C ASN A 435 1.42 -7.82 25.11
N VAL A 436 0.15 -7.84 24.69
CA VAL A 436 -1.02 -8.05 25.57
C VAL A 436 -1.80 -9.33 25.23
N THR A 437 -1.29 -10.14 24.29
CA THR A 437 -1.98 -11.33 23.77
C THR A 437 -1.46 -12.63 24.39
N GLU A 438 -0.15 -12.75 24.61
CA GLU A 438 0.49 -13.96 25.17
C GLU A 438 1.28 -13.65 26.46
N LYS A 439 1.41 -14.62 27.37
CA LYS A 439 2.16 -14.42 28.63
C LYS A 439 3.65 -14.79 28.45
N PRO A 440 4.61 -14.00 28.99
CA PRO A 440 4.41 -12.82 29.83
C PRO A 440 4.00 -11.57 29.02
N TYR A 441 2.98 -10.87 29.51
CA TYR A 441 2.57 -9.58 28.93
C TYR A 441 3.61 -8.50 29.22
N TYR A 442 3.77 -7.58 28.28
CA TYR A 442 4.48 -6.33 28.49
C TYR A 442 3.74 -5.19 27.77
N TYR A 443 3.37 -4.18 28.54
CA TYR A 443 2.86 -2.91 28.05
C TYR A 443 3.38 -1.83 29.00
N GLU A 444 4.09 -0.86 28.45
CA GLU A 444 4.60 0.29 29.20
C GLU A 444 4.36 1.52 28.34
N GLU A 445 3.41 2.34 28.78
CA GLU A 445 2.97 3.55 28.07
C GLU A 445 4.10 4.58 28.06
N SER A 446 4.32 5.23 26.92
CA SER A 446 5.40 6.20 26.77
C SER A 446 4.98 7.61 27.19
N SER A 447 5.84 8.25 27.99
CA SER A 447 5.65 9.61 28.47
C SER A 447 6.52 10.61 27.69
N GLU A 448 6.02 11.84 27.53
CA GLU A 448 6.76 12.97 26.93
C GLU A 448 7.21 12.74 25.48
N LEU A 449 6.25 12.68 24.54
CA LEU A 449 6.50 12.36 23.11
C LEU A 449 6.84 13.58 22.23
N ALA A 450 7.29 14.70 22.82
CA ALA A 450 7.63 15.92 22.11
C ALA A 450 9.13 16.25 22.25
N GLY A 451 9.83 16.40 21.12
CA GLY A 451 11.25 16.71 21.08
C GLY A 451 12.18 15.59 21.61
N VAL A 452 11.75 14.33 21.58
CA VAL A 452 12.51 13.21 22.13
C VAL A 452 13.75 12.93 21.28
N SER A 453 14.92 13.20 21.87
CA SER A 453 16.24 13.03 21.23
C SER A 453 17.04 11.84 21.82
N GLN A 454 16.38 10.69 21.96
CA GLN A 454 16.98 9.48 22.54
C GLN A 454 16.52 8.23 21.78
N LEU A 455 17.34 7.16 21.81
CA LEU A 455 17.04 5.90 21.13
C LEU A 455 15.77 5.28 21.74
N THR A 456 14.68 5.28 20.99
CA THR A 456 13.34 4.94 21.48
C THR A 456 12.61 4.16 20.42
N ALA A 457 11.91 3.10 20.80
CA ALA A 457 11.09 2.32 19.88
C ALA A 457 9.68 2.16 20.45
N LEU A 458 8.68 2.42 19.61
CA LEU A 458 7.28 2.53 20.01
C LEU A 458 6.36 1.72 19.10
N LYS A 459 5.24 1.28 19.69
CA LYS A 459 4.06 0.75 19.00
C LYS A 459 2.85 1.63 19.32
N ALA A 460 2.00 1.89 18.34
CA ALA A 460 0.69 2.51 18.57
C ALA A 460 -0.32 1.39 18.87
N ALA A 461 -0.82 1.35 20.10
CA ALA A 461 -1.58 0.20 20.61
C ALA A 461 -2.50 0.59 21.78
N HIS A 462 -2.85 -0.39 22.61
CA HIS A 462 -3.68 -0.24 23.81
C HIS A 462 -3.09 -1.01 25.00
N PRO A 463 -3.47 -0.72 26.26
CA PRO A 463 -3.08 -1.53 27.41
C PRO A 463 -3.86 -2.84 27.44
N LEU A 464 -3.44 -3.79 28.28
CA LEU A 464 -4.20 -5.03 28.52
C LEU A 464 -5.61 -4.71 29.03
N GLU A 465 -6.63 -5.18 28.29
CA GLU A 465 -8.05 -4.96 28.59
C GLU A 465 -8.43 -5.39 30.01
N LYS A 466 -9.45 -4.73 30.57
CA LYS A 466 -10.01 -5.01 31.89
C LYS A 466 -11.51 -5.16 31.81
N TYR A 467 -12.05 -6.12 32.57
CA TYR A 467 -13.48 -6.36 32.69
C TYR A 467 -13.89 -6.47 34.17
N THR A 468 -15.18 -6.29 34.45
CA THR A 468 -15.76 -6.20 35.78
C THR A 468 -16.79 -7.29 36.04
N VAL A 469 -16.63 -8.00 37.16
CA VAL A 469 -17.63 -8.88 37.75
C VAL A 469 -18.48 -8.08 38.73
N THR A 470 -19.79 -8.06 38.50
CA THR A 470 -20.78 -7.41 39.39
C THR A 470 -21.73 -8.45 39.97
N VAL A 471 -21.78 -8.54 41.30
CA VAL A 471 -22.77 -9.34 42.05
C VAL A 471 -23.81 -8.38 42.64
N ASN A 472 -25.05 -8.46 42.17
CA ASN A 472 -26.19 -7.71 42.69
C ASN A 472 -27.02 -8.54 43.66
N TYR A 473 -27.60 -7.88 44.67
CA TYR A 473 -28.50 -8.48 45.65
C TYR A 473 -29.88 -7.83 45.49
N LEU A 474 -30.86 -8.57 45.00
CA LEU A 474 -32.14 -8.04 44.50
C LEU A 474 -33.35 -8.72 45.18
N ASP A 475 -34.42 -7.98 45.44
CA ASP A 475 -35.71 -8.57 45.80
C ASP A 475 -36.39 -9.17 44.56
N LYS A 476 -36.91 -10.40 44.68
CA LYS A 476 -37.50 -11.16 43.56
C LYS A 476 -38.88 -10.63 43.11
N SER A 477 -39.55 -9.82 43.92
CA SER A 477 -40.87 -9.25 43.63
C SER A 477 -40.80 -7.81 43.08
N THR A 478 -39.88 -6.98 43.57
CA THR A 478 -39.73 -5.57 43.13
C THR A 478 -38.57 -5.33 42.16
N ASN A 479 -37.57 -6.24 42.13
CA ASN A 479 -36.26 -6.06 41.49
C ASN A 479 -35.37 -4.96 42.10
N GLU A 480 -35.74 -4.40 43.27
CA GLU A 480 -34.95 -3.38 43.94
C GLU A 480 -33.73 -3.97 44.67
N LYS A 481 -32.70 -3.15 44.90
CA LYS A 481 -31.47 -3.58 45.58
C LYS A 481 -31.70 -3.71 47.08
N VAL A 482 -31.63 -4.95 47.59
CA VAL A 482 -31.74 -5.24 49.04
C VAL A 482 -30.41 -5.13 49.78
N ALA A 483 -29.28 -5.12 49.06
CA ALA A 483 -27.96 -4.80 49.59
C ALA A 483 -27.07 -4.14 48.52
N LYS A 484 -25.95 -3.53 48.95
CA LYS A 484 -24.96 -2.93 48.04
C LYS A 484 -24.30 -4.02 47.19
N SER A 485 -24.32 -3.86 45.86
CA SER A 485 -23.62 -4.76 44.93
C SER A 485 -22.13 -4.89 45.27
N TYR A 486 -21.58 -6.10 45.12
CA TYR A 486 -20.13 -6.30 45.05
C TYR A 486 -19.65 -6.12 43.61
N THR A 487 -18.49 -5.50 43.43
CA THR A 487 -17.88 -5.21 42.12
C THR A 487 -16.38 -5.45 42.19
N PHE A 488 -15.84 -6.23 41.24
CA PHE A 488 -14.42 -6.54 41.16
C PHE A 488 -13.95 -6.50 39.70
N THR A 489 -12.91 -5.72 39.42
CA THR A 489 -12.37 -5.49 38.08
C THR A 489 -10.96 -6.05 37.99
N ASN A 490 -10.66 -6.81 36.94
CA ASN A 490 -9.33 -7.37 36.70
C ASN A 490 -9.05 -7.47 35.18
N TYR A 491 -7.82 -7.86 34.82
CA TYR A 491 -7.38 -8.01 33.44
C TYR A 491 -8.07 -9.16 32.69
N LYS A 492 -8.21 -9.00 31.38
CA LYS A 492 -8.69 -10.02 30.44
C LYS A 492 -7.85 -11.31 30.55
N GLY A 493 -8.53 -12.45 30.55
CA GLY A 493 -7.92 -13.78 30.67
C GLY A 493 -7.53 -14.20 32.10
N GLU A 494 -7.58 -13.31 33.10
CA GLU A 494 -7.45 -13.70 34.50
C GLU A 494 -8.69 -14.45 35.00
N GLN A 495 -8.52 -15.25 36.06
CA GLN A 495 -9.63 -15.96 36.71
C GLN A 495 -10.28 -15.11 37.81
N TYR A 496 -11.55 -15.36 38.08
CA TYR A 496 -12.23 -14.92 39.30
C TYR A 496 -12.94 -16.07 40.01
N ASP A 497 -13.11 -15.92 41.32
CA ASP A 497 -14.09 -16.64 42.10
C ASP A 497 -14.77 -15.64 43.04
N VAL A 498 -16.08 -15.46 42.86
CA VAL A 498 -16.94 -14.63 43.72
C VAL A 498 -17.98 -15.47 44.45
N THR A 499 -17.77 -16.78 44.61
CA THR A 499 -18.64 -17.69 45.36
C THR A 499 -18.81 -17.26 46.83
N ALA A 500 -17.82 -16.60 47.42
CA ALA A 500 -17.91 -16.00 48.76
C ALA A 500 -18.92 -14.82 48.86
N TYR A 501 -19.37 -14.29 47.72
CA TYR A 501 -20.39 -13.23 47.60
C TYR A 501 -21.74 -13.79 47.16
N ASP A 502 -21.87 -15.10 46.98
CA ASP A 502 -23.16 -15.77 46.80
C ASP A 502 -23.88 -15.94 48.15
N LYS A 503 -25.22 -15.94 48.15
CA LYS A 503 -26.05 -16.26 49.33
C LYS A 503 -25.71 -15.49 50.63
N ILE A 504 -25.20 -14.26 50.55
CA ILE A 504 -24.86 -13.46 51.75
C ILE A 504 -26.11 -13.24 52.64
N LYS A 505 -25.90 -13.08 53.95
CA LYS A 505 -27.00 -12.73 54.87
C LYS A 505 -27.44 -11.29 54.62
N VAL A 506 -28.73 -11.10 54.33
CA VAL A 506 -29.39 -9.79 54.23
C VAL A 506 -30.52 -9.75 55.28
N GLU A 507 -30.65 -8.66 56.03
CA GLU A 507 -31.66 -8.57 57.11
C GLU A 507 -33.08 -8.49 56.54
N LYS A 508 -34.04 -9.19 57.16
CA LYS A 508 -35.44 -9.33 56.71
C LYS A 508 -35.62 -10.02 55.34
N TYR A 509 -34.58 -10.65 54.81
CA TYR A 509 -34.59 -11.29 53.50
C TYR A 509 -34.08 -12.74 53.55
N SER A 510 -34.76 -13.64 52.85
CA SER A 510 -34.36 -15.04 52.65
C SER A 510 -33.79 -15.22 51.25
N TYR A 511 -32.73 -16.02 51.10
CA TYR A 511 -32.17 -16.33 49.79
C TYR A 511 -33.14 -17.16 48.95
N ASN A 512 -33.25 -16.84 47.66
CA ASN A 512 -34.15 -17.51 46.72
C ASN A 512 -33.39 -18.25 45.59
N SER A 513 -32.57 -17.53 44.82
CA SER A 513 -31.89 -18.10 43.63
C SER A 513 -30.75 -17.21 43.12
N THR A 514 -29.70 -17.79 42.55
CA THR A 514 -28.61 -17.04 41.88
C THR A 514 -28.65 -17.29 40.37
N THR A 515 -28.47 -16.23 39.59
CA THR A 515 -28.68 -16.21 38.13
C THR A 515 -27.69 -15.26 37.43
N GLY A 516 -27.53 -15.38 36.11
CA GLY A 516 -26.61 -14.54 35.33
C GLY A 516 -25.38 -15.33 34.88
N ASP A 517 -24.22 -14.68 34.86
CA ASP A 517 -22.92 -15.33 34.63
C ASP A 517 -22.54 -16.30 35.78
N LYS A 518 -21.45 -17.07 35.62
CA LYS A 518 -20.98 -18.02 36.65
C LYS A 518 -20.38 -17.27 37.84
N LEU A 519 -20.41 -17.90 39.03
CA LEU A 519 -19.71 -17.40 40.23
C LEU A 519 -18.18 -17.52 40.14
N SER A 520 -17.66 -18.39 39.28
CA SER A 520 -16.24 -18.47 38.94
C SER A 520 -16.09 -18.77 37.45
N ASP A 521 -15.22 -18.01 36.79
CA ASP A 521 -14.93 -18.08 35.35
C ASP A 521 -13.64 -17.30 35.04
N VAL A 522 -13.34 -17.07 33.75
CA VAL A 522 -12.37 -16.05 33.32
C VAL A 522 -13.04 -14.70 33.01
N PHE A 523 -12.26 -13.63 33.13
CA PHE A 523 -12.58 -12.30 32.59
C PHE A 523 -12.42 -12.31 31.05
N ASP A 524 -13.49 -12.62 30.33
CA ASP A 524 -13.60 -12.58 28.85
C ASP A 524 -14.48 -11.42 28.32
N LYS A 525 -15.32 -10.87 29.21
CA LYS A 525 -16.20 -9.70 29.09
C LYS A 525 -16.62 -9.28 30.50
N ASP A 526 -17.37 -8.17 30.63
CA ASP A 526 -18.10 -7.88 31.87
C ASP A 526 -19.08 -9.02 32.23
N LYS A 527 -19.18 -9.29 33.54
CA LYS A 527 -19.99 -10.39 34.10
C LYS A 527 -21.02 -9.83 35.07
N VAL A 528 -22.28 -10.26 34.96
CA VAL A 528 -23.35 -9.84 35.86
C VAL A 528 -24.01 -11.06 36.50
N ILE A 529 -23.98 -11.08 37.83
CA ILE A 529 -24.53 -12.13 38.68
C ILE A 529 -25.60 -11.49 39.56
N ASN A 530 -26.82 -12.03 39.54
CA ASN A 530 -27.95 -11.53 40.33
C ASN A 530 -28.35 -12.60 41.34
N VAL A 531 -28.10 -12.30 42.62
CA VAL A 531 -28.51 -13.10 43.79
C VAL A 531 -29.86 -12.55 44.27
N TRP A 532 -30.89 -13.37 44.11
CA TRP A 532 -32.27 -13.01 44.41
C TRP A 532 -32.69 -13.42 45.82
N TYR A 533 -33.45 -12.56 46.46
CA TYR A 533 -34.00 -12.74 47.79
C TYR A 533 -35.53 -12.64 47.77
N SER A 534 -36.16 -13.02 48.87
CA SER A 534 -37.59 -12.81 49.12
C SER A 534 -37.76 -12.34 50.55
N ALA A 535 -38.52 -11.26 50.74
CA ALA A 535 -38.81 -10.69 52.05
C ALA A 535 -39.36 -11.76 53.01
N VAL A 536 -38.81 -11.83 54.22
CA VAL A 536 -39.31 -12.67 55.30
C VAL A 536 -40.46 -11.89 55.95
N VAL A 537 -41.67 -12.43 55.83
CA VAL A 537 -42.83 -11.92 56.55
C VAL A 537 -42.83 -12.59 57.91
N ASP A 538 -42.51 -11.83 58.96
CA ASP A 538 -42.77 -12.26 60.32
C ASP A 538 -44.29 -12.38 60.50
N ILE A 539 -44.76 -13.58 60.85
CA ILE A 539 -46.15 -13.84 61.22
C ILE A 539 -46.19 -13.81 62.75
N ASP A 540 -46.68 -12.72 63.33
CA ASP A 540 -47.01 -12.68 64.76
C ASP A 540 -48.13 -13.69 65.03
N ASP A 541 -47.81 -14.75 65.79
CA ASP A 541 -48.71 -15.85 66.12
C ASP A 541 -49.70 -15.43 67.23
N PRO A 542 -51.02 -15.43 67.00
CA PRO A 542 -51.99 -14.92 67.97
C PRO A 542 -52.27 -15.92 69.10
N ASP A 543 -52.22 -15.44 70.35
CA ASP A 543 -52.38 -16.20 71.60
C ASP A 543 -53.46 -17.29 71.60
N VAL A 544 -53.09 -18.49 72.06
CA VAL A 544 -54.01 -19.62 72.30
C VAL A 544 -54.24 -19.82 73.82
N PRO A 545 -55.47 -19.63 74.34
CA PRO A 545 -55.75 -19.78 75.77
C PRO A 545 -55.96 -21.25 76.20
N LEU A 546 -55.46 -21.58 77.40
CA LEU A 546 -55.55 -22.91 78.03
C LEU A 546 -56.94 -23.21 78.60
N VAL A 547 -57.45 -24.43 78.35
CA VAL A 547 -58.39 -25.14 79.24
C VAL A 547 -58.06 -26.64 79.23
N ASN A 548 -57.96 -27.24 80.42
CA ASN A 548 -57.97 -28.69 80.66
C ASN A 548 -59.26 -29.04 81.42
N PRO A 549 -59.84 -30.26 81.27
CA PRO A 549 -59.78 -31.17 82.42
C PRO A 549 -59.71 -32.68 82.09
N ASP A 550 -58.99 -33.39 82.96
CA ASP A 550 -59.31 -34.66 83.66
C ASP A 550 -60.01 -35.84 82.93
N ASN A 551 -59.70 -37.13 83.13
CA ASN A 551 -58.76 -37.93 83.92
C ASN A 551 -59.24 -39.42 83.83
N ASP A 552 -58.35 -40.41 84.02
CA ASP A 552 -58.60 -41.86 84.24
C ASP A 552 -59.40 -42.73 83.22
N GLY A 553 -59.04 -44.03 83.08
CA GLY A 553 -59.77 -44.97 82.20
C GLY A 553 -59.36 -46.46 82.17
N ASN A 554 -58.05 -46.75 82.03
CA ASN A 554 -57.40 -48.09 82.18
C ASN A 554 -57.67 -49.25 81.16
N ASN A 555 -56.57 -49.98 80.86
CA ASN A 555 -56.41 -51.45 80.73
C ASN A 555 -56.25 -52.19 79.36
N ASN A 556 -55.35 -53.18 79.39
CA ASN A 556 -55.16 -54.39 78.53
C ASN A 556 -54.47 -54.33 77.13
N ASN A 557 -53.15 -54.53 77.13
CA ASN A 557 -52.41 -55.70 76.57
C ASN A 557 -52.71 -56.28 75.15
N ASN A 558 -51.72 -56.24 74.23
CA ASN A 558 -50.72 -57.32 74.02
C ASN A 558 -49.70 -57.03 72.86
N ASP A 559 -48.59 -57.77 72.84
CA ASP A 559 -47.39 -57.64 71.96
C ASP A 559 -47.62 -58.09 70.49
N ILE A 560 -46.69 -57.94 69.51
CA ILE A 560 -45.39 -58.65 69.33
C ILE A 560 -44.46 -57.95 68.29
N ALA A 561 -43.12 -58.07 68.51
CA ALA A 561 -41.90 -57.98 67.64
C ALA A 561 -41.93 -57.33 66.22
N VAL A 562 -40.94 -56.54 65.72
CA VAL A 562 -39.43 -56.64 65.73
C VAL A 562 -38.95 -57.73 64.74
N GLU A 563 -37.99 -57.55 63.79
CA GLU A 563 -36.57 -57.14 63.96
C GLU A 563 -35.83 -56.74 62.63
N THR A 564 -34.80 -55.85 62.70
CA THR A 564 -33.60 -55.57 61.82
C THR A 564 -33.62 -55.60 60.26
N GLY A 565 -32.67 -55.01 59.51
CA GLY A 565 -31.57 -54.07 59.85
C GLY A 565 -30.42 -53.94 58.81
N ASP A 566 -29.42 -53.10 59.15
CA ASP A 566 -28.05 -52.93 58.58
C ASP A 566 -27.78 -52.05 57.31
N ARG A 567 -26.48 -51.75 57.05
CA ARG A 567 -25.91 -50.71 56.17
C ARG A 567 -24.70 -51.24 55.34
N THR A 568 -24.27 -50.54 54.27
CA THR A 568 -22.87 -50.08 54.02
C THR A 568 -22.66 -49.42 52.63
N ASN A 569 -21.50 -48.75 52.43
CA ASN A 569 -21.04 -48.11 51.18
C ASN A 569 -20.24 -49.06 50.27
N THR A 570 -20.18 -48.85 48.94
CA THR A 570 -18.95 -48.33 48.24
C THR A 570 -19.02 -48.27 46.69
N ALA A 571 -18.51 -47.16 46.14
CA ALA A 571 -17.62 -46.99 44.97
C ALA A 571 -17.72 -47.83 43.65
N PHE A 572 -17.94 -47.06 42.56
CA PHE A 572 -17.20 -47.04 41.26
C PHE A 572 -17.40 -48.04 40.08
N TYR A 573 -17.41 -47.42 38.88
CA TYR A 573 -16.93 -47.84 37.54
C TYR A 573 -17.79 -48.56 36.48
N LEU A 574 -18.16 -47.74 35.47
CA LEU A 574 -17.95 -47.87 34.01
C LEU A 574 -18.89 -48.69 33.09
N LEU A 575 -19.34 -47.99 32.02
CA LEU A 575 -19.63 -48.42 30.64
C LEU A 575 -20.78 -49.43 30.34
N LEU A 576 -21.70 -49.03 29.44
CA LEU A 576 -21.85 -49.65 28.10
C LEU A 576 -22.75 -48.85 27.12
N LEU A 577 -22.58 -49.18 25.83
CA LEU A 577 -23.37 -48.94 24.59
C LEU A 577 -24.91 -48.99 24.73
N ALA A 578 -25.79 -48.49 23.81
CA ALA A 578 -25.76 -47.61 22.61
C ALA A 578 -27.26 -47.30 22.23
N LEU A 579 -27.82 -47.01 21.03
CA LEU A 579 -27.42 -46.96 19.59
C LEU A 579 -28.52 -46.22 18.74
N SER A 580 -28.22 -45.81 17.49
CA SER A 580 -29.15 -45.49 16.35
C SER A 580 -30.03 -44.21 16.44
N CYS A 581 -30.43 -43.50 15.36
CA CYS A 581 -30.25 -43.60 13.88
C CYS A 581 -30.12 -42.16 13.29
N THR A 582 -29.18 -41.81 12.39
CA THR A 582 -29.19 -41.96 10.90
C THR A 582 -30.17 -41.02 10.17
N VAL A 583 -29.90 -40.35 9.03
CA VAL A 583 -28.74 -40.34 8.07
C VAL A 583 -27.84 -39.09 8.29
N MET A 584 -27.07 -38.42 7.39
CA MET A 584 -26.69 -38.42 5.95
C MET A 584 -25.24 -37.83 5.88
N ILE A 585 -24.23 -38.18 5.05
CA ILE A 585 -24.08 -38.50 3.60
C ILE A 585 -24.21 -37.21 2.74
N SER A 586 -23.25 -36.72 1.94
CA SER A 586 -21.96 -37.22 1.36
C SER A 586 -21.16 -36.06 0.69
N LEU A 587 -19.87 -36.10 0.29
CA LEU A 587 -18.70 -37.00 0.48
C LEU A 587 -17.39 -36.19 0.20
N LEU A 588 -16.33 -36.46 0.98
CA LEU A 588 -14.95 -36.83 0.58
C LEU A 588 -14.45 -36.54 -0.87
N SER A 589 -13.36 -35.77 -1.09
CA SER A 589 -11.91 -36.16 -1.03
C SER A 589 -11.29 -36.56 -2.41
N VAL A 590 -9.97 -36.77 -2.66
CA VAL A 590 -8.81 -37.07 -1.80
C VAL A 590 -7.42 -36.76 -2.45
N LYS A 591 -6.40 -36.45 -1.63
CA LYS A 591 -4.92 -36.62 -1.79
C LYS A 591 -4.14 -36.16 -3.06
N ARG A 592 -2.96 -35.58 -2.76
CA ARG A 592 -1.65 -35.73 -3.43
C ARG A 592 -1.51 -35.12 -4.84
N ASN A 593 -0.35 -34.59 -5.24
CA ASN A 593 1.01 -35.02 -4.90
C ASN A 593 2.03 -33.87 -4.79
N MET A 594 3.24 -34.18 -4.32
CA MET A 594 4.42 -33.31 -4.49
C MET A 594 4.83 -33.27 -5.97
N HIS A 595 5.38 -32.15 -6.43
CA HIS A 595 6.62 -32.15 -7.22
C HIS A 595 7.27 -30.76 -7.20
N ALA A 596 8.60 -30.73 -7.22
CA ALA A 596 9.37 -29.49 -7.33
C ALA A 596 9.48 -29.03 -8.79
N LYS A 597 9.63 -27.71 -8.97
CA LYS A 597 10.47 -27.12 -10.01
C LYS A 597 11.03 -25.79 -9.51
#